data_AF-A0A1Q7I068-F1
#
_entry.id   AF-A0A1Q7I068-F1
#
_cell.length_a   1.000
_cell.length_b   1.000
_cell.length_c   1.000
_cell.angle_alpha   90.00
_cell.angle_beta   90.00
_cell.angle_gamma   90.00
#
_symmetry.space_group_name_H-M   'P 1'
#
loop_
_entity.id
_entity.type
_entity.pdbx_description
1 polymer ?
#
loop_
_entity_poly.entity_id
_entity_poly.type
_entity_poly.pdbx_seq_one_letter_code
_entity_poly.pdbx_strand_id
1 'polypeptide(L)'
;MTQLVTTGGEIELRIESLAYGGRGIARHQGLVVFVEGAFPGDRVRARIERVRRRHAEARAIAIVEPGPDRVVPPCAHYPECGGCRLQDLAYPAQAELKERQVRDALVRIGRVAEPPLEPIVPAVSPYAYRNKLEYSFTDTPDGAAPGLHRAGRFDEVLPIARCWLTGDRGNAIRDAVRAWARGERLAAFDVVTRRGYLRNLVVRESSTGEALVLLVTAPGDLPGRERLVEALRRVPEVTSIHWAPTAHSDLAHLTTTLLYGAATIEERILGLRFRVGPTTFMQTNTAMVERLYGLALDAAGLAGEEIVFDLYCGIGTISLALARRARGVFGLELDEVSVGRARENAELNGIDNVSFLAGDVGKTLDRLLRVAGEGPGVVVVDPPRSGIAPKALARIGALAAPRLVYVSCNPTTLAGDARTLIERFGYRLVRARPLDMFPQTPHVETVALLER
;
A
#
# COMPACT_ATOMS: atom_id res chain seq x y z
N MET A 1 -5.31 -46.20 -2.87
CA MET A 1 -5.51 -45.72 -4.25
C MET A 1 -5.00 -44.29 -4.32
N THR A 2 -3.96 -44.05 -5.10
CA THR A 2 -3.29 -42.75 -5.20
C THR A 2 -4.19 -41.78 -5.97
N GLN A 3 -4.73 -40.76 -5.31
CA GLN A 3 -5.56 -39.74 -5.97
C GLN A 3 -4.68 -38.95 -6.96
N LEU A 4 -5.05 -38.99 -8.24
CA LEU A 4 -4.45 -38.15 -9.28
C LEU A 4 -4.90 -36.70 -9.07
N VAL A 5 -3.97 -35.75 -9.19
CA VAL A 5 -4.28 -34.31 -9.09
C VAL A 5 -4.98 -33.88 -10.38
N THR A 6 -6.31 -33.74 -10.32
CA THR A 6 -7.15 -33.31 -11.44
C THR A 6 -7.94 -32.07 -11.07
N THR A 7 -8.21 -31.20 -12.06
CA THR A 7 -9.08 -30.04 -11.87
C THR A 7 -10.47 -30.47 -11.37
N GLY A 8 -10.95 -29.81 -10.32
CA GLY A 8 -12.20 -30.15 -9.62
C GLY A 8 -12.06 -31.24 -8.55
N GLY A 9 -10.95 -31.97 -8.54
CA GLY A 9 -10.67 -32.99 -7.52
C GLY A 9 -10.44 -32.39 -6.14
N GLU A 10 -10.78 -33.14 -5.10
CA GLU A 10 -10.53 -32.79 -3.70
C GLU A 10 -9.42 -33.68 -3.14
N ILE A 11 -8.42 -33.05 -2.51
CA ILE A 11 -7.28 -33.73 -1.88
C ILE A 11 -7.03 -33.16 -0.49
N GLU A 12 -6.54 -33.99 0.42
CA GLU A 12 -6.04 -33.52 1.71
C GLU A 12 -4.56 -33.11 1.61
N LEU A 13 -4.26 -31.93 2.14
CA LEU A 13 -2.93 -31.32 2.09
C LEU A 13 -2.54 -30.84 3.49
N ARG A 14 -1.28 -31.03 3.83
CA ARG A 14 -0.65 -30.32 4.95
C ARG A 14 0.10 -29.12 4.41
N ILE A 15 -0.18 -27.94 4.94
CA ILE A 15 0.48 -26.71 4.49
C ILE A 15 1.82 -26.57 5.20
N GLU A 16 2.87 -26.39 4.40
CA GLU A 16 4.27 -26.34 4.87
C GLU A 16 4.76 -24.91 5.03
N SER A 17 4.36 -24.02 4.12
CA SER A 17 4.81 -22.62 4.07
C SER A 17 3.78 -21.76 3.34
N LEU A 18 4.12 -20.49 3.08
CA LEU A 18 3.23 -19.52 2.43
C LEU A 18 4.00 -18.79 1.34
N ALA A 19 3.41 -18.71 0.15
CA ALA A 19 3.91 -17.92 -0.95
C ALA A 19 3.64 -16.42 -0.72
N TYR A 20 4.38 -15.56 -1.42
CA TYR A 20 4.02 -14.15 -1.56
C TYR A 20 2.58 -14.02 -2.06
N GLY A 21 1.81 -13.11 -1.44
CA GLY A 21 0.37 -12.97 -1.68
C GLY A 21 -0.53 -13.84 -0.80
N GLY A 22 0.03 -14.63 0.14
CA GLY A 22 -0.73 -15.30 1.20
C GLY A 22 -1.36 -16.65 0.81
N ARG A 23 -0.87 -17.30 -0.24
CA ARG A 23 -1.31 -18.66 -0.64
C ARG A 23 -0.44 -19.72 0.04
N GLY A 24 -1.04 -20.65 0.76
CA GLY A 24 -0.35 -21.78 1.39
C GLY A 24 0.40 -22.61 0.36
N ILE A 25 1.53 -23.20 0.74
CA ILE A 25 2.31 -24.10 -0.10
C ILE A 25 2.27 -25.47 0.53
N ALA A 26 1.82 -26.46 -0.24
CA ALA A 26 1.91 -27.86 0.10
C ALA A 26 2.62 -28.62 -1.03
N ARG A 27 3.20 -29.78 -0.71
CA ARG A 27 3.70 -30.71 -1.72
C ARG A 27 2.87 -31.98 -1.71
N HIS A 28 2.36 -32.35 -2.87
CA HIS A 28 1.62 -33.60 -3.05
C HIS A 28 2.26 -34.37 -4.21
N GLN A 29 2.86 -35.53 -3.91
CA GLN A 29 3.50 -36.40 -4.91
C GLN A 29 4.55 -35.65 -5.76
N GLY A 30 5.34 -34.77 -5.13
CA GLY A 30 6.37 -33.96 -5.80
C GLY A 30 5.85 -32.70 -6.52
N LEU A 31 4.53 -32.55 -6.69
CA LEU A 31 3.91 -31.35 -7.24
C LEU A 31 3.71 -30.29 -6.15
N VAL A 32 4.12 -29.05 -6.44
CA VAL A 32 3.84 -27.90 -5.57
C VAL A 32 2.37 -27.47 -5.76
N VAL A 33 1.62 -27.34 -4.68
CA VAL A 33 0.23 -26.88 -4.68
C VAL A 33 0.13 -25.58 -3.92
N PHE A 34 -0.35 -24.53 -4.58
CA PHE A 34 -0.68 -23.24 -3.95
C PHE A 34 -2.13 -23.29 -3.48
N VAL A 35 -2.36 -23.13 -2.17
CA VAL A 35 -3.67 -23.29 -1.54
C VAL A 35 -4.15 -21.96 -0.97
N GLU A 36 -5.23 -21.40 -1.52
CA GLU A 36 -5.90 -20.22 -0.94
C GLU A 36 -6.67 -20.59 0.34
N GLY A 37 -6.60 -19.75 1.37
CA GLY A 37 -7.34 -19.92 2.63
C GLY A 37 -6.70 -20.87 3.65
N ALA A 38 -5.42 -21.24 3.47
CA ALA A 38 -4.72 -22.15 4.37
C ALA A 38 -3.32 -21.63 4.73
N PHE A 39 -2.90 -21.88 5.97
CA PHE A 39 -1.65 -21.40 6.57
C PHE A 39 -0.76 -22.56 7.05
N PRO A 40 0.55 -22.32 7.27
CA PRO A 40 1.47 -23.35 7.69
C PRO A 40 0.99 -24.04 8.97
N GLY A 41 1.09 -25.36 8.99
CA GLY A 41 0.59 -26.19 10.08
C GLY A 41 -0.83 -26.72 9.87
N ASP A 42 -1.66 -26.06 9.06
CA ASP A 42 -2.99 -26.57 8.75
C ASP A 42 -2.94 -27.91 8.01
N ARG A 43 -3.88 -28.79 8.34
CA ARG A 43 -4.33 -29.87 7.44
C ARG A 43 -5.67 -29.46 6.84
N VAL A 44 -5.74 -29.38 5.53
CA VAL A 44 -6.93 -28.91 4.81
C VAL A 44 -7.39 -29.92 3.78
N ARG A 45 -8.70 -29.97 3.57
CA ARG A 45 -9.27 -30.52 2.35
C ARG A 45 -9.34 -29.39 1.34
N ALA A 46 -8.63 -29.53 0.23
CA ALA A 46 -8.51 -28.52 -0.80
C ALA A 46 -9.09 -29.01 -2.12
N ARG A 47 -9.83 -28.14 -2.81
CA ARG A 47 -10.31 -28.38 -4.17
C ARG A 47 -9.31 -27.80 -5.16
N ILE A 48 -8.84 -28.61 -6.11
CA ILE A 48 -7.95 -28.18 -7.18
C ILE A 48 -8.73 -27.32 -8.17
N GLU A 49 -8.36 -26.05 -8.30
CA GLU A 49 -8.97 -25.12 -9.25
C GLU A 49 -8.27 -25.18 -10.61
N ARG A 50 -6.94 -25.33 -10.63
CA ARG A 50 -6.14 -25.40 -11.86
C ARG A 50 -4.91 -26.29 -11.70
N VAL A 51 -4.58 -27.04 -12.74
CA VAL A 51 -3.32 -27.79 -12.84
C VAL A 51 -2.45 -27.17 -13.93
N ARG A 52 -1.18 -26.89 -13.59
CA ARG A 52 -0.14 -26.40 -14.52
C ARG A 52 1.00 -27.40 -14.57
N ARG A 53 1.90 -27.23 -15.55
CA ARG A 53 3.04 -28.15 -15.78
C ARG A 53 3.95 -28.36 -14.54
N ARG A 54 4.09 -27.35 -13.67
CA ARG A 54 5.02 -27.37 -12.52
C ARG A 54 4.36 -27.17 -11.15
N HIS A 55 3.08 -26.83 -11.12
CA HIS A 55 2.34 -26.57 -9.90
C HIS A 55 0.84 -26.73 -10.11
N ALA A 56 0.07 -26.80 -9.03
CA ALA A 56 -1.38 -26.66 -9.05
C ALA A 56 -1.82 -25.47 -8.19
N GLU A 57 -3.00 -24.94 -8.49
CA GLU A 57 -3.71 -23.94 -7.69
C GLU A 57 -4.95 -24.60 -7.10
N ALA A 58 -5.18 -24.40 -5.81
CA ALA A 58 -6.26 -25.00 -5.06
C ALA A 58 -6.84 -23.99 -4.06
N ARG A 59 -8.06 -24.26 -3.59
CA ARG A 59 -8.72 -23.52 -2.52
C ARG A 59 -9.05 -24.47 -1.38
N ALA A 60 -8.72 -24.09 -0.15
CA ALA A 60 -9.17 -24.81 1.02
C ALA A 60 -10.70 -24.71 1.11
N ILE A 61 -11.38 -25.87 1.12
CA ILE A 61 -12.83 -25.95 1.29
C ILE A 61 -13.21 -26.36 2.72
N ALA A 62 -12.28 -26.95 3.46
CA ALA A 62 -12.42 -27.21 4.88
C ALA A 62 -11.04 -27.28 5.56
N ILE A 63 -10.95 -26.74 6.77
CA ILE A 63 -9.83 -26.98 7.67
C ILE A 63 -10.14 -28.28 8.42
N VAL A 64 -9.37 -29.33 8.16
CA VAL A 64 -9.51 -30.64 8.81
C VAL A 64 -8.85 -30.62 10.18
N GLU A 65 -7.69 -29.97 10.28
CA GLU A 65 -6.97 -29.75 11.52
C GLU A 65 -6.35 -28.35 11.47
N PRO A 66 -6.77 -27.40 12.33
CA PRO A 66 -6.20 -26.06 12.34
C PRO A 66 -4.75 -26.09 12.86
N GLY A 67 -3.88 -25.29 12.25
CA GLY A 67 -2.55 -25.04 12.77
C GLY A 67 -2.58 -24.27 14.11
N PRO A 68 -1.47 -24.30 14.87
CA PRO A 68 -1.42 -23.73 16.22
C PRO A 68 -1.65 -22.21 16.27
N ASP A 69 -1.33 -21.50 15.19
CA ASP A 69 -1.46 -20.04 15.11
C ASP A 69 -2.83 -19.58 14.56
N ARG A 70 -3.78 -20.49 14.37
CA ARG A 70 -5.14 -20.14 13.92
C ARG A 70 -5.87 -19.36 15.01
N VAL A 71 -6.52 -18.26 14.62
CA VAL A 71 -7.35 -17.44 15.52
C VAL A 71 -8.70 -17.15 14.89
N VAL A 72 -9.68 -16.77 15.71
CA VAL A 72 -10.99 -16.33 15.22
C VAL A 72 -10.88 -14.87 14.74
N PRO A 73 -11.19 -14.57 13.47
CA PRO A 73 -11.13 -13.22 12.94
C PRO A 73 -12.24 -12.35 13.57
N PRO A 74 -11.93 -11.11 14.01
CA PRO A 74 -12.94 -10.24 14.63
C PRO A 74 -13.90 -9.61 13.60
N CYS A 75 -13.55 -9.60 12.31
CA CYS A 75 -14.36 -9.00 11.25
C CYS A 75 -15.41 -9.97 10.72
N ALA A 76 -16.69 -9.64 10.88
CA ALA A 76 -17.81 -10.40 10.33
C ALA A 76 -17.80 -10.50 8.79
N HIS A 77 -17.03 -9.66 8.09
CA HIS A 77 -16.90 -9.66 6.64
C HIS A 77 -15.73 -10.53 6.14
N TYR A 78 -14.94 -11.12 7.05
CA TYR A 78 -13.83 -12.00 6.69
C TYR A 78 -14.35 -13.44 6.48
N PRO A 79 -13.91 -14.18 5.45
CA PRO A 79 -12.84 -13.88 4.49
C PRO A 79 -13.33 -13.25 3.17
N GLU A 80 -14.63 -12.95 3.05
CA GLU A 80 -15.26 -12.52 1.81
C GLU A 80 -14.79 -11.14 1.33
N CYS A 81 -14.53 -10.22 2.26
CA CYS A 81 -13.99 -8.90 1.98
C CYS A 81 -12.55 -8.99 1.45
N GLY A 82 -12.25 -8.35 0.31
CA GLY A 82 -10.91 -8.35 -0.27
C GLY A 82 -9.86 -7.55 0.50
N GLY A 83 -10.24 -6.84 1.57
CA GLY A 83 -9.37 -5.94 2.31
C GLY A 83 -8.39 -6.60 3.28
N CYS A 84 -8.71 -7.79 3.81
CA CYS A 84 -7.86 -8.52 4.76
C CYS A 84 -7.74 -9.99 4.34
N ARG A 85 -6.59 -10.60 4.57
CA ARG A 85 -6.26 -11.98 4.14
C ARG A 85 -5.68 -12.87 5.24
N LEU A 86 -5.36 -12.30 6.39
CA LEU A 86 -4.64 -13.00 7.47
C LEU A 86 -5.32 -12.85 8.84
N GLN A 87 -6.59 -12.41 8.91
CA GLN A 87 -7.24 -12.17 10.23
C GLN A 87 -7.47 -13.44 11.06
N ASP A 88 -7.44 -14.59 10.42
CA ASP A 88 -7.54 -15.91 11.03
C ASP A 88 -6.15 -16.54 11.32
N LEU A 89 -5.08 -15.73 11.29
CA LEU A 89 -3.72 -16.07 11.70
C LEU A 89 -3.26 -15.12 12.81
N ALA A 90 -2.70 -15.66 13.90
CA ALA A 90 -2.18 -14.89 15.02
C ALA A 90 -1.13 -13.86 14.55
N TYR A 91 -1.17 -12.66 15.12
CA TYR A 91 -0.34 -11.55 14.66
C TYR A 91 1.18 -11.85 14.64
N PRO A 92 1.79 -12.47 15.69
CA PRO A 92 3.20 -12.85 15.65
C PRO A 92 3.54 -13.74 14.44
N ALA A 93 2.69 -14.73 14.14
CA ALA A 93 2.87 -15.60 12.98
C ALA A 93 2.74 -14.85 11.64
N GLN A 94 1.91 -13.80 11.56
CA GLN A 94 1.87 -12.91 10.39
C GLN A 94 3.20 -12.19 10.18
N ALA A 95 3.79 -11.66 11.25
CA ALA A 95 5.06 -10.91 11.17
C ALA A 95 6.22 -11.84 10.76
N GLU A 96 6.36 -13.00 11.40
CA GLU A 96 7.36 -13.98 11.03
C GLU A 96 7.21 -14.46 9.58
N LEU A 97 5.98 -14.64 9.13
CA LEU A 97 5.71 -15.01 7.75
C LEU A 97 6.27 -13.96 6.79
N LYS A 98 5.98 -12.68 7.02
CA LYS A 98 6.43 -11.59 6.18
C LYS A 98 7.95 -11.51 6.14
N GLU A 99 8.60 -11.68 7.29
CA GLU A 99 10.06 -11.77 7.36
C GLU A 99 10.62 -12.92 6.50
N ARG A 100 10.05 -14.12 6.64
CA ARG A 100 10.43 -15.29 5.83
C ARG A 100 10.23 -15.03 4.33
N GLN A 101 9.18 -14.34 3.92
CA GLN A 101 8.95 -13.99 2.52
C GLN A 101 10.04 -13.08 1.95
N VAL A 102 10.51 -12.10 2.72
CA VAL A 102 11.64 -11.25 2.31
C VAL A 102 12.93 -12.06 2.19
N ARG A 103 13.22 -12.91 3.19
CA ARG A 103 14.38 -13.82 3.16
C ARG A 103 14.36 -14.70 1.91
N ASP A 104 13.26 -15.39 1.65
CA ASP A 104 13.09 -16.30 0.53
C ASP A 104 13.26 -15.58 -0.82
N ALA A 105 12.74 -14.36 -0.96
CA ALA A 105 12.90 -13.57 -2.18
C ALA A 105 14.38 -13.20 -2.42
N LEU A 106 15.08 -12.69 -1.39
CA LEU A 106 16.49 -12.32 -1.50
C LEU A 106 17.39 -13.54 -1.82
N VAL A 107 17.12 -14.70 -1.22
CA VAL A 107 17.87 -15.93 -1.50
C VAL A 107 17.58 -16.46 -2.91
N ARG A 108 16.31 -16.67 -3.25
CA ARG A 108 15.93 -17.39 -4.48
C ARG A 108 16.03 -16.52 -5.73
N ILE A 109 15.63 -15.25 -5.62
CA ILE A 109 15.54 -14.29 -6.73
C ILE A 109 16.76 -13.39 -6.72
N GLY A 110 17.10 -12.85 -5.55
CA GLY A 110 18.25 -11.95 -5.35
C GLY A 110 19.60 -12.65 -5.46
N ARG A 111 19.62 -13.99 -5.34
CA ARG A 111 20.85 -14.81 -5.33
C ARG A 111 21.83 -14.43 -4.21
N VAL A 112 21.32 -13.83 -3.14
CA VAL A 112 22.10 -13.54 -1.92
C VAL A 112 21.93 -14.73 -0.98
N ALA A 113 22.90 -15.63 -0.92
CA ALA A 113 22.80 -16.89 -0.17
C ALA A 113 22.49 -16.67 1.32
N GLU A 114 23.17 -15.70 1.94
CA GLU A 114 22.98 -15.29 3.32
C GLU A 114 22.63 -13.79 3.35
N PRO A 115 21.35 -13.43 3.14
CA PRO A 115 20.97 -12.03 3.14
C PRO A 115 21.12 -11.43 4.55
N PRO A 116 21.67 -10.20 4.69
CA PRO A 116 21.78 -9.48 5.95
C PRO A 116 20.40 -8.94 6.37
N LEU A 117 19.47 -9.86 6.63
CA LEU A 117 18.09 -9.58 6.99
C LEU A 117 17.98 -9.39 8.49
N GLU A 118 17.52 -8.21 8.88
CA GLU A 118 17.20 -7.87 10.26
C GLU A 118 15.77 -8.29 10.64
N PRO A 119 15.47 -8.43 11.94
CA PRO A 119 14.12 -8.72 12.40
C PRO A 119 13.09 -7.72 11.90
N ILE A 120 11.92 -8.22 11.51
CA ILE A 120 10.80 -7.39 11.07
C ILE A 120 10.40 -6.39 12.15
N VAL A 121 10.15 -5.14 11.74
CA VAL A 121 9.51 -4.16 12.61
C VAL A 121 8.00 -4.44 12.65
N PRO A 122 7.43 -4.82 13.81
CA PRO A 122 6.01 -5.08 13.92
C PRO A 122 5.19 -3.78 13.76
N ALA A 123 3.95 -3.94 13.32
CA ALA A 123 2.96 -2.88 13.30
C ALA A 123 2.70 -2.37 14.72
N VAL A 124 2.58 -1.06 14.89
CA VAL A 124 2.19 -0.45 16.17
C VAL A 124 0.81 -0.96 16.63
N SER A 125 -0.10 -1.14 15.69
CA SER A 125 -1.41 -1.76 15.94
C SER A 125 -1.82 -2.63 14.74
N PRO A 126 -2.34 -3.85 14.98
CA PRO A 126 -2.86 -4.72 13.92
C PRO A 126 -4.17 -4.21 13.29
N TYR A 127 -4.86 -3.27 13.96
CA TYR A 127 -6.17 -2.73 13.57
C TYR A 127 -6.19 -1.20 13.74
N ALA A 128 -7.22 -0.55 13.18
CA ALA A 128 -7.43 0.91 13.26
C ALA A 128 -6.20 1.75 12.84
N TYR A 129 -5.34 1.21 11.98
CA TYR A 129 -4.12 1.87 11.53
C TYR A 129 -4.31 2.68 10.24
N ARG A 130 -5.38 2.37 9.48
CA ARG A 130 -5.50 2.80 8.09
C ARG A 130 -6.09 4.21 8.03
N ASN A 131 -5.24 5.15 7.67
CA ASN A 131 -5.55 6.58 7.60
C ASN A 131 -6.31 6.98 6.32
N LYS A 132 -6.47 6.06 5.35
CA LYS A 132 -7.24 6.25 4.12
C LYS A 132 -7.96 4.96 3.75
N LEU A 133 -9.27 5.05 3.61
CA LEU A 133 -10.09 4.00 3.02
C LEU A 133 -10.88 4.54 1.83
N GLU A 134 -11.01 3.68 0.83
CA GLU A 134 -11.82 3.90 -0.36
C GLU A 134 -12.87 2.81 -0.40
N TYR A 135 -14.13 3.22 -0.29
CA TYR A 135 -15.29 2.36 -0.38
C TYR A 135 -15.91 2.52 -1.77
N SER A 136 -16.32 1.41 -2.38
CA SER A 136 -17.22 1.42 -3.54
C SER A 136 -18.65 1.36 -3.04
N PHE A 137 -19.61 1.97 -3.73
CA PHE A 137 -21.01 1.81 -3.36
C PHE A 137 -21.62 0.55 -3.96
N THR A 138 -22.60 -0.01 -3.27
CA THR A 138 -23.45 -1.12 -3.74
C THR A 138 -24.88 -0.91 -3.28
N ASP A 139 -25.85 -1.42 -4.03
CA ASP A 139 -27.25 -1.37 -3.62
C ASP A 139 -27.57 -2.55 -2.68
N THR A 140 -28.33 -2.26 -1.63
CA THR A 140 -28.85 -3.25 -0.66
C THR A 140 -30.38 -3.13 -0.60
N PRO A 141 -31.12 -4.08 0.00
CA PRO A 141 -32.56 -3.95 0.18
C PRO A 141 -32.99 -2.65 0.87
N ASP A 142 -32.13 -2.10 1.75
CA ASP A 142 -32.38 -0.84 2.45
C ASP A 142 -31.87 0.42 1.70
N GLY A 143 -31.38 0.27 0.46
CA GLY A 143 -30.76 1.32 -0.36
C GLY A 143 -29.23 1.26 -0.41
N ALA A 144 -28.60 2.23 -1.10
CA ALA A 144 -27.16 2.24 -1.34
C ALA A 144 -26.33 2.22 -0.04
N ALA A 145 -25.21 1.50 -0.08
CA ALA A 145 -24.28 1.38 1.04
C ALA A 145 -22.82 1.40 0.56
N PRO A 146 -21.91 2.09 1.28
CA PRO A 146 -20.48 1.94 1.06
C PRO A 146 -20.02 0.54 1.45
N GLY A 147 -19.18 -0.04 0.61
CA GLY A 147 -18.68 -1.39 0.72
C GLY A 147 -17.25 -1.54 0.21
N LEU A 148 -16.75 -2.77 0.24
CA LEU A 148 -15.45 -3.14 -0.32
C LEU A 148 -15.62 -4.31 -1.28
N HIS A 149 -14.76 -4.36 -2.29
CA HIS A 149 -14.78 -5.44 -3.26
C HIS A 149 -14.59 -6.80 -2.60
N ARG A 150 -15.35 -7.79 -3.07
CA ARG A 150 -15.14 -9.17 -2.66
C ARG A 150 -13.77 -9.67 -3.12
N ALA A 151 -13.25 -10.62 -2.38
CA ALA A 151 -12.01 -11.30 -2.71
C ALA A 151 -11.99 -11.80 -4.17
N GLY A 152 -11.08 -11.27 -4.99
CA GLY A 152 -10.91 -11.70 -6.38
C GLY A 152 -11.99 -11.21 -7.36
N ARG A 153 -12.90 -10.33 -6.93
CA ARG A 153 -14.02 -9.82 -7.74
C ARG A 153 -14.07 -8.30 -7.71
N PHE A 154 -13.72 -7.66 -8.83
CA PHE A 154 -13.76 -6.20 -8.97
C PHE A 154 -15.17 -5.68 -9.28
N ASP A 155 -16.06 -6.55 -9.73
CA ASP A 155 -17.43 -6.27 -10.14
C ASP A 155 -18.44 -6.46 -9.00
N GLU A 156 -18.02 -7.04 -7.88
CA GLU A 156 -18.89 -7.37 -6.75
C GLU A 156 -18.43 -6.67 -5.47
N VAL A 157 -19.32 -5.89 -4.87
CA VAL A 157 -19.06 -5.08 -3.67
C VAL A 157 -19.87 -5.61 -2.51
N LEU A 158 -19.18 -5.95 -1.41
CA LEU A 158 -19.79 -6.35 -0.15
C LEU A 158 -20.04 -5.10 0.70
N PRO A 159 -21.29 -4.81 1.14
CA PRO A 159 -21.55 -3.71 2.05
C PRO A 159 -20.84 -3.95 3.38
N ILE A 160 -20.19 -2.90 3.92
CA ILE A 160 -19.38 -3.03 5.14
C ILE A 160 -20.09 -2.36 6.31
N ALA A 161 -20.45 -3.16 7.32
CA ALA A 161 -21.06 -2.68 8.56
C ALA A 161 -20.04 -2.08 9.55
N ARG A 162 -18.83 -2.66 9.61
CA ARG A 162 -17.68 -2.17 10.40
C ARG A 162 -16.40 -2.63 9.72
N CYS A 163 -15.46 -1.71 9.52
CA CYS A 163 -14.12 -2.03 9.03
C CYS A 163 -13.15 -1.89 10.19
N TRP A 164 -12.47 -2.99 10.54
CA TRP A 164 -11.48 -3.03 11.62
C TRP A 164 -10.13 -2.37 11.24
N LEU A 165 -9.94 -1.99 9.96
CA LEU A 165 -8.72 -1.31 9.54
C LEU A 165 -8.73 0.20 9.82
N THR A 166 -9.91 0.81 9.99
CA THR A 166 -10.09 2.22 10.39
C THR A 166 -10.67 2.29 11.80
N GLY A 167 -10.49 3.42 12.48
CA GLY A 167 -11.06 3.67 13.80
C GLY A 167 -12.57 3.92 13.78
N ASP A 168 -13.13 4.22 14.95
CA ASP A 168 -14.56 4.51 15.08
C ASP A 168 -14.97 5.76 14.27
N ARG A 169 -14.09 6.75 14.16
CA ARG A 169 -14.29 7.97 13.35
C ARG A 169 -14.52 7.65 11.87
N GLY A 170 -13.63 6.89 11.23
CA GLY A 170 -13.82 6.53 9.82
C GLY A 170 -15.06 5.67 9.58
N ASN A 171 -15.41 4.78 10.53
CA ASN A 171 -16.68 4.04 10.49
C ASN A 171 -17.90 4.96 10.64
N ALA A 172 -17.86 5.95 11.53
CA ALA A 172 -18.94 6.92 11.74
C ALA A 172 -19.16 7.80 10.49
N ILE A 173 -18.08 8.25 9.84
CA ILE A 173 -18.15 9.01 8.57
C ILE A 173 -18.82 8.15 7.48
N ARG A 174 -18.40 6.90 7.31
CA ARG A 174 -19.03 5.97 6.37
C ARG A 174 -20.52 5.81 6.65
N ASP A 175 -20.89 5.66 7.92
CA ASP A 175 -22.28 5.47 8.34
C ASP A 175 -23.14 6.71 8.11
N ALA A 176 -22.59 7.91 8.34
CA ALA A 176 -23.25 9.17 8.01
C ALA A 176 -23.53 9.30 6.51
N VAL A 177 -22.56 8.96 5.65
CA VAL A 177 -22.74 8.96 4.20
C VAL A 177 -23.74 7.89 3.75
N ARG A 178 -23.74 6.71 4.36
CA ARG A 178 -24.75 5.66 4.10
C ARG A 178 -26.16 6.16 4.43
N ALA A 179 -26.34 6.76 5.60
CA ALA A 179 -27.64 7.28 6.03
C ALA A 179 -28.14 8.38 5.09
N TRP A 180 -27.25 9.31 4.70
CA TRP A 180 -27.56 10.36 3.71
C TRP A 180 -27.94 9.76 2.36
N ALA A 181 -27.13 8.85 1.80
CA ALA A 181 -27.38 8.23 0.49
C ALA A 181 -28.76 7.54 0.43
N ARG A 182 -29.15 6.86 1.51
CA ARG A 182 -30.46 6.22 1.65
C ARG A 182 -31.59 7.25 1.74
N GLY A 183 -31.42 8.31 2.53
CA GLY A 183 -32.39 9.40 2.65
C GLY A 183 -32.65 10.12 1.33
N GLU A 184 -31.61 10.30 0.51
CA GLU A 184 -31.69 10.86 -0.84
C GLU A 184 -32.16 9.86 -1.91
N ARG A 185 -32.34 8.58 -1.56
CA ARG A 185 -32.70 7.49 -2.49
C ARG A 185 -31.75 7.39 -3.68
N LEU A 186 -30.45 7.60 -3.44
CA LEU A 186 -29.42 7.49 -4.47
C LEU A 186 -29.06 6.03 -4.71
N ALA A 187 -28.83 5.68 -5.98
CA ALA A 187 -28.41 4.34 -6.39
C ALA A 187 -26.89 4.25 -6.53
N ALA A 188 -26.33 3.09 -6.18
CA ALA A 188 -24.95 2.75 -6.45
C ALA A 188 -24.66 2.70 -7.96
N PHE A 189 -23.45 3.07 -8.34
CA PHE A 189 -22.98 2.99 -9.72
C PHE A 189 -22.54 1.56 -10.04
N ASP A 190 -23.17 0.95 -11.04
CA ASP A 190 -22.81 -0.36 -11.56
C ASP A 190 -21.73 -0.21 -12.65
N VAL A 191 -20.56 -0.80 -12.41
CA VAL A 191 -19.40 -0.71 -13.29
C VAL A 191 -19.56 -1.46 -14.62
N VAL A 192 -20.46 -2.44 -14.69
CA VAL A 192 -20.72 -3.25 -15.89
C VAL A 192 -21.74 -2.58 -16.79
N THR A 193 -22.89 -2.19 -16.22
CA THR A 193 -23.98 -1.54 -16.97
C THR A 193 -23.76 -0.04 -17.16
N ARG A 194 -22.83 0.54 -16.39
CA ARG A 194 -22.51 1.98 -16.34
C ARG A 194 -23.71 2.86 -15.96
N ARG A 195 -24.62 2.34 -15.13
CA ARG A 195 -25.80 3.05 -14.60
C ARG A 195 -25.65 3.32 -13.12
N GLY A 196 -26.47 4.22 -12.59
CA GLY A 196 -26.42 4.63 -11.18
C GLY A 196 -25.60 5.90 -10.97
N TYR A 197 -25.40 6.28 -9.71
CA TYR A 197 -24.88 7.60 -9.37
C TYR A 197 -23.70 7.57 -8.39
N LEU A 198 -23.82 6.88 -7.26
CA LEU A 198 -22.78 6.84 -6.23
C LEU A 198 -21.64 5.89 -6.65
N ARG A 199 -20.41 6.40 -6.79
CA ARG A 199 -19.26 5.57 -7.22
C ARG A 199 -18.42 5.15 -6.04
N ASN A 200 -17.75 6.12 -5.41
CA ASN A 200 -16.80 5.86 -4.34
C ASN A 200 -16.95 6.87 -3.20
N LEU A 201 -16.64 6.42 -1.99
CA LEU A 201 -16.43 7.25 -0.82
C LEU A 201 -15.00 7.06 -0.37
N VAL A 202 -14.21 8.13 -0.38
CA VAL A 202 -12.87 8.15 0.19
C VAL A 202 -12.91 8.88 1.52
N VAL A 203 -12.46 8.21 2.58
CA VAL A 203 -12.31 8.79 3.91
C VAL A 203 -10.83 8.79 4.24
N ARG A 204 -10.32 9.96 4.64
CA ARG A 204 -8.97 10.14 5.17
C ARG A 204 -9.02 10.67 6.58
N GLU A 205 -8.11 10.20 7.41
CA GLU A 205 -7.89 10.63 8.78
C GLU A 205 -6.41 11.02 8.90
N SER A 206 -6.08 12.10 9.59
CA SER A 206 -4.69 12.46 9.87
C SER A 206 -4.32 12.14 11.32
N SER A 207 -3.01 12.11 11.61
CA SER A 207 -2.52 12.06 12.99
C SER A 207 -2.80 13.35 13.78
N THR A 208 -3.12 14.46 13.11
CA THR A 208 -3.49 15.73 13.76
C THR A 208 -4.93 15.74 14.29
N GLY A 209 -5.70 14.69 14.00
CA GLY A 209 -7.11 14.58 14.42
C GLY A 209 -8.11 15.03 13.36
N GLU A 210 -7.65 15.52 12.21
CA GLU A 210 -8.50 15.96 11.12
C GLU A 210 -8.99 14.79 10.25
N ALA A 211 -10.11 14.98 9.56
CA ALA A 211 -10.64 14.05 8.59
C ALA A 211 -11.08 14.78 7.30
N LEU A 212 -10.76 14.16 6.17
CA LEU A 212 -11.15 14.58 4.83
C LEU A 212 -12.06 13.53 4.21
N VAL A 213 -13.17 13.98 3.65
CA VAL A 213 -14.14 13.14 2.92
C VAL A 213 -14.17 13.55 1.46
N LEU A 214 -14.00 12.60 0.54
CA LEU A 214 -14.25 12.79 -0.89
C LEU A 214 -15.37 11.86 -1.33
N LEU A 215 -16.48 12.44 -1.79
CA LEU A 215 -17.56 11.73 -2.45
C LEU A 215 -17.36 11.76 -3.97
N VAL A 216 -17.33 10.60 -4.60
CA VAL A 216 -17.19 10.43 -6.04
C VAL A 216 -18.50 9.93 -6.63
N THR A 217 -19.00 10.61 -7.64
CA THR A 217 -20.28 10.29 -8.29
C THR A 217 -20.13 10.19 -9.80
N ALA A 218 -21.14 9.64 -10.47
CA ALA A 218 -21.32 9.85 -11.90
C ALA A 218 -21.53 11.36 -12.20
N PRO A 219 -21.33 11.82 -13.44
CA PRO A 219 -21.59 13.20 -13.82
C PRO A 219 -23.04 13.62 -13.54
N GLY A 220 -23.24 14.83 -13.04
CA GLY A 220 -24.55 15.39 -12.70
C GLY A 220 -24.48 16.34 -11.50
N ASP A 221 -25.63 16.83 -11.05
CA ASP A 221 -25.76 17.60 -9.81
C ASP A 221 -25.57 16.71 -8.58
N LEU A 222 -25.39 17.31 -7.39
CA LEU A 222 -25.32 16.61 -6.10
C LEU A 222 -26.61 16.80 -5.28
N PRO A 223 -27.57 15.84 -5.35
CA PRO A 223 -28.81 15.93 -4.58
C PRO A 223 -28.55 15.95 -3.08
N GLY A 224 -29.28 16.77 -2.33
CA GLY A 224 -29.16 16.82 -0.87
C GLY A 224 -27.77 17.25 -0.39
N ARG A 225 -27.05 18.07 -1.17
CA ARG A 225 -25.71 18.59 -0.85
C ARG A 225 -25.62 19.17 0.57
N GLU A 226 -26.57 20.01 0.96
CA GLU A 226 -26.59 20.64 2.28
C GLU A 226 -26.76 19.61 3.39
N ARG A 227 -27.62 18.60 3.16
CA ARG A 227 -27.84 17.50 4.11
C ARG A 227 -26.62 16.58 4.22
N LEU A 228 -25.86 16.36 3.14
CA LEU A 228 -24.58 15.64 3.19
C LEU A 228 -23.59 16.37 4.09
N VAL A 229 -23.41 17.67 3.86
CA VAL A 229 -22.49 18.51 4.64
C VAL A 229 -22.93 18.54 6.11
N GLU A 230 -24.22 18.72 6.39
CA GLU A 230 -24.76 18.69 7.75
C GLU A 230 -24.51 17.34 8.45
N ALA A 231 -24.77 16.22 7.75
CA ALA A 231 -24.56 14.89 8.31
C ALA A 231 -23.09 14.63 8.66
N LEU A 232 -22.17 15.03 7.79
CA LEU A 232 -20.73 14.86 8.00
C LEU A 232 -20.18 15.78 9.10
N ARG A 233 -20.70 17.01 9.23
CA ARG A 233 -20.29 17.96 10.28
C ARG A 233 -20.66 17.53 11.69
N ARG A 234 -21.52 16.52 11.85
CA ARG A 234 -21.81 15.91 13.17
C ARG A 234 -20.62 15.11 13.70
N VAL A 235 -19.65 14.79 12.86
CA VAL A 235 -18.34 14.26 13.25
C VAL A 235 -17.38 15.47 13.31
N PRO A 236 -17.06 16.01 14.50
CA PRO A 236 -16.32 17.27 14.62
C PRO A 236 -14.95 17.28 13.94
N GLU A 237 -14.34 16.11 13.79
CA GLU A 237 -13.06 15.90 13.14
C GLU A 237 -13.12 16.10 11.62
N VAL A 238 -14.30 16.10 11.00
CA VAL A 238 -14.44 16.34 9.55
C VAL A 238 -14.24 17.83 9.25
N THR A 239 -13.02 18.18 8.84
CA THR A 239 -12.61 19.55 8.50
C THR A 239 -12.58 19.82 7.00
N SER A 240 -12.76 18.79 6.17
CA SER A 240 -12.70 18.90 4.71
C SER A 240 -13.68 17.96 4.01
N ILE A 241 -14.58 18.50 3.18
CA ILE A 241 -15.54 17.73 2.40
C ILE A 241 -15.42 18.12 0.93
N HIS A 242 -15.12 17.14 0.09
CA HIS A 242 -14.96 17.29 -1.35
C HIS A 242 -15.97 16.43 -2.11
N TRP A 243 -16.30 16.88 -3.31
CA TRP A 243 -17.08 16.13 -4.28
C TRP A 243 -16.42 16.13 -5.65
N ALA A 244 -16.45 14.98 -6.32
CA ALA A 244 -15.91 14.81 -7.67
C ALA A 244 -16.91 14.03 -8.55
N PRO A 245 -17.65 14.71 -9.45
CA PRO A 245 -18.37 14.04 -10.52
C PRO A 245 -17.39 13.57 -11.59
N THR A 246 -17.42 12.29 -11.95
CA THR A 246 -16.50 11.72 -12.95
C THR A 246 -17.12 10.60 -13.77
N ALA A 247 -16.78 10.57 -15.06
CA ALA A 247 -17.04 9.44 -15.94
C ALA A 247 -15.91 8.39 -15.93
N HIS A 248 -14.78 8.71 -15.29
CA HIS A 248 -13.58 7.89 -15.24
C HIS A 248 -13.57 6.97 -14.01
N SER A 249 -12.87 5.84 -14.12
CA SER A 249 -12.66 4.91 -13.00
C SER A 249 -11.47 5.29 -12.12
N ASP A 250 -10.53 6.09 -12.63
CA ASP A 250 -9.34 6.50 -11.90
C ASP A 250 -9.67 7.64 -10.92
N LEU A 251 -9.33 7.42 -9.64
CA LEU A 251 -9.53 8.41 -8.57
C LEU A 251 -8.27 9.24 -8.28
N ALA A 252 -7.11 8.89 -8.85
CA ALA A 252 -5.82 9.48 -8.50
C ALA A 252 -5.67 10.94 -8.97
N HIS A 253 -6.35 11.32 -10.04
CA HIS A 253 -6.22 12.65 -10.67
C HIS A 253 -7.56 13.37 -10.84
N LEU A 254 -8.50 13.13 -9.92
CA LEU A 254 -9.81 13.78 -9.98
C LEU A 254 -9.71 15.28 -9.69
N THR A 255 -10.44 16.06 -10.49
CA THR A 255 -10.80 17.43 -10.15
C THR A 255 -11.91 17.37 -9.10
N THR A 256 -11.74 18.10 -8.00
CA THR A 256 -12.67 18.07 -6.87
C THR A 256 -13.22 19.46 -6.58
N THR A 257 -14.49 19.55 -6.23
CA THR A 257 -15.12 20.75 -5.68
C THR A 257 -15.12 20.68 -4.16
N LEU A 258 -14.63 21.73 -3.50
CA LEU A 258 -14.73 21.87 -2.05
C LEU A 258 -16.17 22.22 -1.66
N LEU A 259 -16.79 21.40 -0.83
CA LEU A 259 -18.15 21.60 -0.33
C LEU A 259 -18.16 22.28 1.04
N TYR A 260 -17.16 22.02 1.88
CA TYR A 260 -17.06 22.55 3.24
C TYR A 260 -15.63 22.47 3.78
N GLY A 261 -15.25 23.49 4.57
CA GLY A 261 -14.03 23.51 5.36
C GLY A 261 -12.77 23.84 4.55
N ALA A 262 -11.66 23.15 4.83
CA ALA A 262 -10.38 23.38 4.16
C ALA A 262 -10.20 22.47 2.93
N ALA A 263 -9.42 22.92 1.94
CA ALA A 263 -9.13 22.13 0.72
C ALA A 263 -8.17 20.94 0.95
N THR A 264 -7.50 20.92 2.09
CA THR A 264 -6.51 19.92 2.51
C THR A 264 -6.58 19.73 4.02
N ILE A 265 -6.20 18.55 4.51
CA ILE A 265 -5.90 18.32 5.93
C ILE A 265 -4.39 18.34 6.15
N GLU A 266 -3.95 18.54 7.39
CA GLU A 266 -2.55 18.45 7.76
C GLU A 266 -2.21 17.05 8.28
N GLU A 267 -1.10 16.49 7.81
CA GLU A 267 -0.48 15.31 8.40
C GLU A 267 0.88 15.67 9.02
N ARG A 268 1.23 14.99 10.11
CA ARG A 268 2.55 15.12 10.75
C ARG A 268 3.33 13.82 10.64
N ILE A 269 4.53 13.90 10.07
CA ILE A 269 5.44 12.75 9.91
C ILE A 269 6.84 13.21 10.30
N LEU A 270 7.48 12.54 11.28
CA LEU A 270 8.84 12.87 11.72
C LEU A 270 8.99 14.35 12.15
N GLY A 271 7.93 14.91 12.72
CA GLY A 271 7.86 16.31 13.14
C GLY A 271 7.59 17.33 12.01
N LEU A 272 7.64 16.91 10.75
CA LEU A 272 7.32 17.74 9.58
C LEU A 272 5.83 17.75 9.29
N ARG A 273 5.34 18.85 8.70
CA ARG A 273 3.93 19.07 8.36
C ARG A 273 3.71 18.88 6.87
N PHE A 274 2.64 18.19 6.49
CA PHE A 274 2.30 17.94 5.09
C PHE A 274 0.85 18.29 4.82
N ARG A 275 0.58 19.04 3.75
CA ARG A 275 -0.78 19.26 3.26
C ARG A 275 -1.23 18.08 2.40
N VAL A 276 -2.30 17.43 2.81
CA VAL A 276 -2.85 16.25 2.14
C VAL A 276 -4.22 16.61 1.58
N GLY A 277 -4.31 16.62 0.25
CA GLY A 277 -5.56 16.84 -0.47
C GLY A 277 -6.34 15.54 -0.70
N PRO A 278 -7.55 15.64 -1.29
CA PRO A 278 -8.43 14.50 -1.53
C PRO A 278 -7.78 13.39 -2.37
N THR A 279 -7.03 13.78 -3.39
CA THR A 279 -6.37 12.89 -4.36
C THR A 279 -4.90 12.61 -4.07
N THR A 280 -4.29 13.31 -3.10
CA THR A 280 -2.86 13.17 -2.78
C THR A 280 -2.49 11.75 -2.36
N PHE A 281 -1.50 11.13 -2.99
CA PHE A 281 -0.97 9.86 -2.52
C PHE A 281 -0.19 10.05 -1.21
N MET A 282 -0.44 9.16 -0.25
CA MET A 282 0.32 9.06 0.99
C MET A 282 0.19 7.63 1.50
N GLN A 283 1.22 7.17 2.20
CA GLN A 283 1.23 5.87 2.84
C GLN A 283 0.09 5.76 3.86
N THR A 284 -0.58 4.60 3.88
CA THR A 284 -1.89 4.50 4.56
C THR A 284 -1.82 4.20 6.05
N ASN A 285 -0.63 4.15 6.66
CA ASN A 285 -0.44 3.81 8.07
C ASN A 285 0.59 4.77 8.69
N THR A 286 0.14 5.96 9.13
CA THR A 286 1.03 7.04 9.59
C THR A 286 2.00 6.59 10.69
N ALA A 287 1.55 5.79 11.65
CA ALA A 287 2.40 5.28 12.73
C ALA A 287 3.58 4.42 12.21
N MET A 288 3.35 3.66 11.15
CA MET A 288 4.39 2.84 10.52
C MET A 288 5.23 3.61 9.50
N VAL A 289 4.70 4.70 8.94
CA VAL A 289 5.46 5.62 8.07
C VAL A 289 6.62 6.26 8.82
N GLU A 290 6.41 6.71 10.04
CA GLU A 290 7.51 7.28 10.85
C GLU A 290 8.62 6.26 11.09
N ARG A 291 8.26 4.98 11.31
CA ARG A 291 9.23 3.88 11.44
C ARG A 291 9.94 3.60 10.11
N LEU A 292 9.20 3.55 9.01
CA LEU A 292 9.74 3.31 7.67
C LEU A 292 10.76 4.39 7.27
N TYR A 293 10.39 5.66 7.42
CA TYR A 293 11.24 6.78 7.06
C TYR A 293 12.41 6.94 8.02
N GLY A 294 12.23 6.64 9.31
CA GLY A 294 13.34 6.54 10.26
C GLY A 294 14.39 5.51 9.80
N LEU A 295 13.96 4.32 9.38
CA LEU A 295 14.88 3.32 8.83
C LEU A 295 15.57 3.78 7.55
N ALA A 296 14.86 4.48 6.65
CA ALA A 296 15.46 5.02 5.44
C ALA A 296 16.50 6.11 5.73
N LEU A 297 16.23 7.00 6.68
CA LEU A 297 17.16 8.02 7.16
C LEU A 297 18.41 7.40 7.81
N ASP A 298 18.21 6.39 8.67
CA ASP A 298 19.32 5.69 9.31
C ASP A 298 20.17 4.94 8.28
N ALA A 299 19.53 4.33 7.27
CA ALA A 299 20.23 3.66 6.17
C ALA A 299 20.98 4.65 5.27
N ALA A 300 20.45 5.87 5.09
CA ALA A 300 21.08 6.92 4.30
C ALA A 300 22.39 7.43 4.92
N GLY A 301 22.55 7.32 6.25
CA GLY A 301 23.83 7.58 6.92
C GLY A 301 24.36 8.99 6.73
N LEU A 302 23.48 9.99 6.64
CA LEU A 302 23.82 11.38 6.32
C LEU A 302 24.61 12.06 7.44
N ALA A 303 25.72 12.70 7.10
CA ALA A 303 26.57 13.49 7.99
C ALA A 303 26.44 15.02 7.80
N GLY A 304 25.68 15.47 6.78
CA GLY A 304 25.45 16.89 6.50
C GLY A 304 26.12 17.40 5.23
N GLU A 305 26.98 16.59 4.62
CA GLU A 305 27.78 16.96 3.45
C GLU A 305 27.24 16.36 2.15
N GLU A 306 26.28 15.43 2.24
CA GLU A 306 25.85 14.64 1.10
C GLU A 306 24.83 15.37 0.24
N ILE A 307 24.97 15.22 -1.08
CA ILE A 307 23.87 15.41 -2.03
C ILE A 307 23.06 14.12 -2.11
N VAL A 308 21.75 14.23 -1.91
CA VAL A 308 20.82 13.09 -1.94
C VAL A 308 19.89 13.20 -3.13
N PHE A 309 19.76 12.14 -3.91
CA PHE A 309 18.70 12.04 -4.91
C PHE A 309 17.57 11.18 -4.37
N ASP A 310 16.37 11.75 -4.27
CA ASP A 310 15.15 11.03 -3.89
C ASP A 310 14.30 10.78 -5.15
N LEU A 311 14.32 9.54 -5.63
CA LEU A 311 13.63 9.16 -6.87
C LEU A 311 12.29 8.50 -6.51
N TYR A 312 11.23 8.89 -7.23
CA TYR A 312 9.84 8.58 -6.89
C TYR A 312 9.39 9.32 -5.62
N CYS A 313 9.79 10.58 -5.47
CA CYS A 313 9.66 11.31 -4.22
C CYS A 313 8.22 11.73 -3.83
N GLY A 314 7.24 11.56 -4.74
CA GLY A 314 5.84 11.93 -4.48
C GLY A 314 5.70 13.39 -4.03
N ILE A 315 5.06 13.61 -2.87
CA ILE A 315 4.90 14.94 -2.26
C ILE A 315 6.09 15.37 -1.38
N GLY A 316 7.23 14.70 -1.51
CA GLY A 316 8.47 15.03 -0.80
C GLY A 316 8.55 14.53 0.64
N THR A 317 7.74 13.54 1.05
CA THR A 317 7.72 13.08 2.45
C THR A 317 9.09 12.59 2.94
N ILE A 318 9.78 11.79 2.13
CA ILE A 318 11.14 11.31 2.42
C ILE A 318 12.15 12.43 2.17
N SER A 319 12.04 13.13 1.03
CA SER A 319 12.92 14.25 0.65
C SER A 319 13.09 15.28 1.77
N LEU A 320 11.98 15.77 2.34
CA LEU A 320 12.03 16.80 3.38
C LEU A 320 12.63 16.27 4.69
N ALA A 321 12.44 14.99 4.99
CA ALA A 321 13.05 14.38 6.16
C ALA A 321 14.57 14.24 6.00
N LEU A 322 15.04 13.85 4.80
CA LEU A 322 16.47 13.78 4.44
C LEU A 322 17.13 15.16 4.48
N ALA A 323 16.42 16.18 3.99
CA ALA A 323 16.92 17.55 3.89
C ALA A 323 17.35 18.16 5.22
N ARG A 324 16.76 17.71 6.33
CA ARG A 324 17.17 18.12 7.69
C ARG A 324 18.59 17.68 8.08
N ARG A 325 19.19 16.74 7.34
CA ARG A 325 20.51 16.14 7.64
C ARG A 325 21.46 16.09 6.44
N ALA A 326 21.05 16.58 5.27
CA ALA A 326 21.83 16.56 4.04
C ALA A 326 22.27 17.97 3.65
N ARG A 327 23.33 18.06 2.82
CA ARG A 327 23.71 19.34 2.19
C ARG A 327 22.62 19.82 1.24
N GLY A 328 22.08 18.91 0.43
CA GLY A 328 20.99 19.21 -0.49
C GLY A 328 20.28 17.95 -0.98
N VAL A 329 18.98 18.07 -1.23
CA VAL A 329 18.14 16.96 -1.70
C VAL A 329 17.46 17.29 -3.02
N PHE A 330 17.58 16.40 -3.99
CA PHE A 330 17.01 16.56 -5.32
C PHE A 330 15.99 15.46 -5.58
N GLY A 331 14.71 15.85 -5.58
CA GLY A 331 13.57 14.95 -5.78
C GLY A 331 13.17 14.84 -7.25
N LEU A 332 12.85 13.63 -7.70
CA LEU A 332 12.28 13.37 -9.03
C LEU A 332 10.99 12.55 -8.91
N GLU A 333 9.90 13.09 -9.42
CA GLU A 333 8.57 12.48 -9.40
C GLU A 333 7.91 12.61 -10.77
N LEU A 334 7.15 11.61 -11.22
CA LEU A 334 6.49 11.62 -12.52
C LEU A 334 5.31 12.62 -12.55
N ASP A 335 4.54 12.69 -11.47
CA ASP A 335 3.33 13.51 -11.36
C ASP A 335 3.63 14.98 -11.01
N GLU A 336 3.28 15.89 -11.92
CA GLU A 336 3.49 17.34 -11.74
C GLU A 336 2.72 17.90 -10.54
N VAL A 337 1.53 17.36 -10.24
CA VAL A 337 0.73 17.81 -9.11
C VAL A 337 1.42 17.45 -7.79
N SER A 338 1.99 16.25 -7.69
CA SER A 338 2.77 15.81 -6.53
C SER A 338 4.03 16.66 -6.35
N VAL A 339 4.72 17.01 -7.43
CA VAL A 339 5.87 17.94 -7.39
C VAL A 339 5.47 19.34 -6.92
N GLY A 340 4.32 19.87 -7.37
CA GLY A 340 3.77 21.14 -6.87
C GLY A 340 3.57 21.09 -5.35
N ARG A 341 2.92 20.02 -4.86
CA ARG A 341 2.71 19.80 -3.42
C ARG A 341 4.03 19.61 -2.66
N ALA A 342 5.03 18.98 -3.25
CA ALA A 342 6.33 18.82 -2.63
C ALA A 342 7.01 20.18 -2.37
N ARG A 343 6.89 21.13 -3.32
CA ARG A 343 7.37 22.51 -3.14
C ARG A 343 6.58 23.25 -2.05
N GLU A 344 5.25 23.16 -2.06
CA GLU A 344 4.41 23.75 -1.00
C GLU A 344 4.74 23.18 0.39
N ASN A 345 5.03 21.87 0.48
CA ASN A 345 5.44 21.24 1.74
C ASN A 345 6.85 21.68 2.17
N ALA A 346 7.77 21.90 1.23
CA ALA A 346 9.09 22.47 1.54
C ALA A 346 8.96 23.86 2.16
N GLU A 347 8.17 24.74 1.52
CA GLU A 347 7.86 26.08 2.02
C GLU A 347 7.17 26.03 3.40
N LEU A 348 6.19 25.13 3.58
CA LEU A 348 5.47 24.94 4.84
C LEU A 348 6.39 24.58 6.02
N ASN A 349 7.48 23.87 5.75
CA ASN A 349 8.45 23.46 6.76
C ASN A 349 9.69 24.37 6.81
N GLY A 350 9.76 25.42 5.98
CA GLY A 350 10.93 26.29 5.90
C GLY A 350 12.20 25.56 5.46
N ILE A 351 12.07 24.57 4.57
CA ILE A 351 13.19 23.79 4.04
C ILE A 351 13.54 24.32 2.65
N ASP A 352 14.74 24.87 2.50
CA ASP A 352 15.22 25.55 1.29
C ASP A 352 16.28 24.75 0.52
N ASN A 353 16.95 23.80 1.17
CA ASN A 353 17.96 22.92 0.57
C ASN A 353 17.36 21.72 -0.20
N VAL A 354 16.20 21.92 -0.82
CA VAL A 354 15.49 20.91 -1.62
C VAL A 354 15.16 21.43 -3.02
N SER A 355 15.18 20.55 -4.02
CA SER A 355 14.78 20.87 -5.39
C SER A 355 14.01 19.72 -6.01
N PHE A 356 12.83 20.01 -6.56
CA PHE A 356 11.94 18.99 -7.14
C PHE A 356 11.79 19.18 -8.65
N LEU A 357 11.98 18.10 -9.40
CA LEU A 357 11.72 18.04 -10.84
C LEU A 357 10.61 17.04 -11.14
N ALA A 358 9.76 17.40 -12.10
CA ALA A 358 8.79 16.48 -12.68
C ALA A 358 9.41 15.71 -13.86
N GLY A 359 9.25 14.39 -13.88
CA GLY A 359 9.55 13.56 -15.03
C GLY A 359 9.90 12.11 -14.71
N ASP A 360 9.92 11.29 -15.76
CA ASP A 360 10.29 9.88 -15.69
C ASP A 360 11.76 9.70 -15.30
N VAL A 361 12.03 8.89 -14.26
CA VAL A 361 13.40 8.60 -13.79
C VAL A 361 14.31 8.07 -14.91
N GLY A 362 13.77 7.23 -15.79
CA GLY A 362 14.49 6.67 -16.94
C GLY A 362 14.83 7.69 -18.03
N LYS A 363 14.28 8.92 -17.99
CA LYS A 363 14.49 9.98 -18.99
C LYS A 363 15.14 11.23 -18.38
N THR A 364 14.77 11.61 -17.16
CA THR A 364 15.06 12.94 -16.59
C THR A 364 16.30 12.96 -15.68
N LEU A 365 16.90 11.81 -15.38
CA LEU A 365 18.04 11.73 -14.45
C LEU A 365 19.25 12.62 -14.84
N ASP A 366 19.59 12.75 -16.12
CA ASP A 366 20.70 13.63 -16.54
C ASP A 366 20.38 15.11 -16.28
N ARG A 367 19.10 15.50 -16.37
CA ARG A 367 18.67 16.85 -16.03
C ARG A 367 18.80 17.07 -14.53
N LEU A 368 18.42 16.09 -13.71
CA LEU A 368 18.59 16.14 -12.26
C LEU A 368 20.06 16.32 -11.88
N LEU A 369 20.97 15.53 -12.47
CA LEU A 369 22.42 15.66 -12.30
C LEU A 369 22.93 17.07 -12.64
N ARG A 370 22.50 17.64 -13.77
CA ARG A 370 22.90 19.01 -14.15
C ARG A 370 22.39 20.07 -13.18
N VAL A 371 21.20 19.89 -12.63
CA VAL A 371 20.63 20.81 -11.63
C VAL A 371 21.36 20.69 -10.29
N ALA A 372 21.74 19.47 -9.91
CA ALA A 372 22.53 19.23 -8.71
C ALA A 372 23.98 19.73 -8.82
N GLY A 373 24.52 19.82 -10.03
CA GLY A 373 25.90 20.26 -10.30
C GLY A 373 26.96 19.18 -10.08
N GLU A 374 26.65 18.13 -9.31
CA GLU A 374 27.52 17.00 -9.01
C GLU A 374 26.72 15.70 -8.81
N GLY A 375 27.42 14.56 -8.70
CA GLY A 375 26.81 13.26 -8.46
C GLY A 375 26.33 13.08 -7.01
N PRO A 376 25.30 12.25 -6.77
CA PRO A 376 24.78 12.03 -5.42
C PRO A 376 25.73 11.17 -4.58
N GLY A 377 25.88 11.53 -3.30
CA GLY A 377 26.49 10.66 -2.29
C GLY A 377 25.53 9.56 -1.83
N VAL A 378 24.22 9.83 -1.88
CA VAL A 378 23.15 8.89 -1.53
C VAL A 378 22.02 8.96 -2.55
N VAL A 379 21.53 7.80 -2.98
CA VAL A 379 20.29 7.68 -3.74
C VAL A 379 19.25 6.97 -2.88
N VAL A 380 18.04 7.54 -2.81
CA VAL A 380 16.87 6.92 -2.18
C VAL A 380 15.84 6.63 -3.26
N VAL A 381 15.24 5.44 -3.22
CA VAL A 381 14.16 5.04 -4.15
C VAL A 381 12.98 4.45 -3.38
N ASP A 382 11.76 4.89 -3.69
CA ASP A 382 10.49 4.28 -3.23
C ASP A 382 9.58 3.99 -4.45
N PRO A 383 9.94 3.02 -5.30
CA PRO A 383 9.24 2.77 -6.56
C PRO A 383 7.84 2.14 -6.35
N PRO A 384 6.98 2.18 -7.38
CA PRO A 384 5.69 1.50 -7.34
C PRO A 384 5.84 -0.02 -7.19
N ARG A 385 4.73 -0.72 -6.88
CA ARG A 385 4.65 -2.19 -6.70
C ARG A 385 5.24 -3.02 -7.84
N SER A 386 5.29 -2.47 -9.06
CA SER A 386 5.90 -3.10 -10.24
C SER A 386 7.44 -3.14 -10.19
N GLY A 387 8.07 -2.46 -9.23
CA GLY A 387 9.51 -2.27 -9.16
C GLY A 387 10.00 -1.16 -10.09
N ILE A 388 11.32 -1.04 -10.20
CA ILE A 388 11.97 -0.04 -11.07
C ILE A 388 12.03 -0.59 -12.50
N ALA A 389 11.61 0.24 -13.47
CA ALA A 389 11.72 -0.14 -14.88
C ALA A 389 13.20 -0.42 -15.24
N PRO A 390 13.52 -1.46 -16.05
CA PRO A 390 14.91 -1.86 -16.32
C PRO A 390 15.83 -0.72 -16.81
N LYS A 391 15.29 0.18 -17.64
CA LYS A 391 16.01 1.37 -18.10
C LYS A 391 16.32 2.34 -16.96
N ALA A 392 15.37 2.59 -16.07
CA ALA A 392 15.58 3.45 -14.90
C ALA A 392 16.59 2.81 -13.93
N LEU A 393 16.49 1.51 -13.67
CA LEU A 393 17.42 0.78 -12.80
C LEU A 393 18.86 0.85 -13.33
N ALA A 394 19.05 0.67 -14.64
CA ALA A 394 20.37 0.78 -15.24
C ALA A 394 20.96 2.19 -15.09
N ARG A 395 20.14 3.23 -15.23
CA ARG A 395 20.58 4.62 -15.04
C ARG A 395 20.90 4.93 -13.59
N ILE A 396 20.12 4.42 -12.64
CA ILE A 396 20.38 4.55 -11.20
C ILE A 396 21.71 3.86 -10.84
N GLY A 397 21.93 2.63 -11.32
CA GLY A 397 23.20 1.93 -11.12
C GLY A 397 24.40 2.68 -11.71
N ALA A 398 24.21 3.33 -12.86
CA ALA A 398 25.24 4.13 -13.53
C ALA A 398 25.59 5.45 -12.81
N LEU A 399 24.73 5.94 -11.89
CA LEU A 399 25.10 7.06 -11.02
C LEU A 399 26.30 6.73 -10.13
N ALA A 400 26.54 5.44 -9.87
CA ALA A 400 27.63 4.96 -9.02
C ALA A 400 27.67 5.63 -7.63
N ALA A 401 26.49 5.98 -7.09
CA ALA A 401 26.39 6.53 -5.75
C ALA A 401 26.98 5.54 -4.73
N PRO A 402 27.81 5.98 -3.77
CA PRO A 402 28.36 5.10 -2.73
C PRO A 402 27.28 4.36 -1.94
N ARG A 403 26.09 4.98 -1.81
CA ARG A 403 24.99 4.48 -1.01
C ARG A 403 23.66 4.54 -1.76
N LEU A 404 22.91 3.44 -1.75
CA LEU A 404 21.56 3.34 -2.29
C LEU A 404 20.61 2.77 -1.22
N VAL A 405 19.63 3.56 -0.82
CA VAL A 405 18.53 3.15 0.06
C VAL A 405 17.32 2.81 -0.79
N TYR A 406 16.85 1.57 -0.70
CA TYR A 406 15.70 1.08 -1.45
C TYR A 406 14.56 0.79 -0.48
N VAL A 407 13.47 1.54 -0.59
CA VAL A 407 12.20 1.29 0.08
C VAL A 407 11.31 0.49 -0.87
N SER A 408 10.76 -0.64 -0.43
CA SER A 408 9.98 -1.51 -1.32
C SER A 408 8.79 -2.17 -0.65
N CYS A 409 7.64 -2.04 -1.30
CA CYS A 409 6.40 -2.73 -0.94
C CYS A 409 6.27 -4.15 -1.52
N ASN A 410 7.30 -4.62 -2.25
CA ASN A 410 7.29 -5.91 -2.93
C ASN A 410 8.68 -6.58 -2.87
N PRO A 411 8.85 -7.62 -2.05
CA PRO A 411 10.16 -8.25 -1.84
C PRO A 411 10.69 -8.95 -3.10
N THR A 412 9.81 -9.37 -4.03
CA THR A 412 10.22 -10.06 -5.26
C THR A 412 10.87 -9.10 -6.25
N THR A 413 10.30 -7.91 -6.44
CA THR A 413 10.90 -6.89 -7.31
C THR A 413 12.16 -6.30 -6.68
N LEU A 414 12.16 -6.04 -5.37
CA LEU A 414 13.37 -5.64 -4.63
C LEU A 414 14.51 -6.64 -4.86
N ALA A 415 14.25 -7.94 -4.72
CA ALA A 415 15.27 -8.96 -4.90
C ALA A 415 15.82 -9.00 -6.34
N GLY A 416 14.96 -8.86 -7.35
CA GLY A 416 15.39 -8.79 -8.76
C GLY A 416 16.23 -7.55 -9.07
N ASP A 417 15.83 -6.40 -8.53
CA ASP A 417 16.55 -5.14 -8.71
C ASP A 417 17.90 -5.17 -7.99
N ALA A 418 17.93 -5.64 -6.74
CA ALA A 418 19.15 -5.82 -5.95
C ALA A 418 20.15 -6.73 -6.66
N ARG A 419 19.69 -7.86 -7.23
CA ARG A 419 20.55 -8.74 -8.03
C ARG A 419 21.18 -8.00 -9.21
N THR A 420 20.39 -7.21 -9.93
CA THR A 420 20.90 -6.46 -11.08
C THR A 420 21.94 -5.42 -10.65
N LEU A 421 21.69 -4.71 -9.54
CA LEU A 421 22.64 -3.75 -8.97
C LEU A 421 23.95 -4.43 -8.53
N ILE A 422 23.86 -5.60 -7.92
CA ILE A 422 25.03 -6.39 -7.49
C ILE A 422 25.82 -6.89 -8.71
N GLU A 423 25.17 -7.61 -9.63
CA GLU A 423 25.85 -8.28 -10.74
C GLU A 423 26.39 -7.30 -11.79
N ARG A 424 25.74 -6.14 -12.01
CA ARG A 424 26.08 -5.23 -13.12
C ARG A 424 26.73 -3.91 -12.69
N PHE A 425 26.53 -3.48 -11.45
CA PHE A 425 26.95 -2.15 -11.00
C PHE A 425 27.87 -2.18 -9.77
N GLY A 426 28.21 -3.37 -9.28
CA GLY A 426 29.20 -3.55 -8.21
C GLY A 426 28.69 -3.24 -6.81
N TYR A 427 27.37 -3.12 -6.63
CA TYR A 427 26.81 -2.94 -5.29
C TYR A 427 26.86 -4.25 -4.48
N ARG A 428 26.73 -4.13 -3.17
CA ARG A 428 26.50 -5.22 -2.23
C ARG A 428 25.28 -4.89 -1.38
N LEU A 429 24.40 -5.86 -1.16
CA LEU A 429 23.35 -5.73 -0.17
C LEU A 429 23.97 -5.80 1.23
N VAL A 430 23.88 -4.71 2.00
CA VAL A 430 24.53 -4.58 3.32
C VAL A 430 23.53 -4.79 4.45
N ARG A 431 22.27 -4.40 4.22
CA ARG A 431 21.19 -4.54 5.20
C ARG A 431 19.86 -4.66 4.47
N ALA A 432 18.95 -5.48 4.98
CA ALA A 432 17.55 -5.44 4.62
C ALA A 432 16.71 -5.55 5.89
N ARG A 433 15.76 -4.65 6.09
CA ARG A 433 14.86 -4.68 7.24
C ARG A 433 13.41 -4.65 6.79
N PRO A 434 12.65 -5.73 6.99
CA PRO A 434 11.22 -5.75 6.73
C PRO A 434 10.46 -4.96 7.79
N LEU A 435 9.28 -4.48 7.42
CA LEU A 435 8.39 -3.72 8.29
C LEU A 435 6.93 -4.03 7.92
N ASP A 436 6.10 -4.22 8.94
CA ASP A 436 4.69 -4.51 8.76
C ASP A 436 3.85 -3.24 8.63
N MET A 437 3.83 -2.68 7.43
CA MET A 437 3.01 -1.49 7.10
C MET A 437 1.52 -1.81 7.02
N PHE A 438 1.17 -3.08 6.71
CA PHE A 438 -0.19 -3.50 6.39
C PHE A 438 -0.53 -4.82 7.13
N PRO A 439 -0.70 -4.79 8.47
CA PRO A 439 -1.10 -5.97 9.22
C PRO A 439 -2.44 -6.51 8.71
N GLN A 440 -2.73 -7.79 8.92
CA GLN A 440 -3.89 -8.50 8.38
C GLN A 440 -3.88 -8.71 6.85
N THR A 441 -2.83 -8.28 6.16
CA THR A 441 -2.62 -8.48 4.72
C THR A 441 -1.29 -9.18 4.46
N PRO A 442 -1.06 -9.80 3.30
CA PRO A 442 0.21 -10.46 2.99
C PRO A 442 1.30 -9.47 2.53
N HIS A 443 1.01 -8.16 2.52
CA HIS A 443 1.97 -7.15 2.08
C HIS A 443 3.01 -6.87 3.17
N VAL A 444 4.24 -6.60 2.75
CA VAL A 444 5.39 -6.27 3.60
C VAL A 444 6.17 -5.15 2.94
N GLU A 445 6.55 -4.14 3.72
CA GLU A 445 7.51 -3.11 3.29
C GLU A 445 8.91 -3.55 3.68
N THR A 446 9.93 -3.14 2.93
CA THR A 446 11.33 -3.45 3.24
C THR A 446 12.20 -2.24 2.93
N VAL A 447 13.07 -1.87 3.87
CA VAL A 447 14.17 -0.93 3.62
C VAL A 447 15.44 -1.72 3.43
N ALA A 448 16.05 -1.61 2.26
CA ALA A 448 17.33 -2.23 1.93
C ALA A 448 18.41 -1.16 1.74
N LEU A 449 19.61 -1.43 2.24
CA LEU A 449 20.80 -0.65 2.02
C LEU A 449 21.73 -1.41 1.09
N LEU A 450 22.06 -0.79 -0.03
CA LEU A 450 23.12 -1.23 -0.92
C LEU A 450 24.28 -0.24 -0.88
N GLU A 451 25.49 -0.75 -0.81
CA GLU A 451 26.73 0.04 -0.86
C GLU A 451 27.61 -0.45 -1.99
N ARG A 452 28.45 0.44 -2.52
CA ARG A 452 29.40 0.13 -3.58
C ARG A 452 30.84 0.19 -3.10
#